data_AF-A0A6J7VLY0-F1
#
_entry.id   AF-A0A6J7VLY0-F1
#
_cell.length_a   1.000
_cell.length_b   1.000
_cell.length_c   1.000
_cell.angle_alpha   90.00
_cell.angle_beta   90.00
_cell.angle_gamma   90.00
#
_symmetry.space_group_name_H-M   'P 1'
#
loop_
_entity.id
_entity.type
_entity.pdbx_description
1 polymer ?
#
loop_
_entity_poly.entity_id
_entity_poly.type
_entity_poly.pdbx_seq_one_letter_code
_entity_poly.pdbx_strand_id
1 'polypeptide(L)'
;MTVDEAPLNPAQQEVLDLLGATPEDRPSFAPTLKATLRADLEDALSDLTSEISPDSPMFVNKHDLAMVHGCERRHLAEKEKSFEWSPPLARGTIAHKAIELSMHQRRRPIPLELVDEAMDRLERSDDSISHWLSTCSETDRAEVRAFANERVATFLECFPPVKVGWSPVTEARMRLELLDHRIVISGRSDLTLGRADGLTAGKVIIDFKTGSMSPTHTDDLRLYALLETIRIGTPPRLAASYYLDAGTAQAEAITESVLHAAVARTADGIRKLHELSVGTRAPVFRPSWGCRWCPIRTECEPGLAFLGEADAENSDRFDDD
;
A
#
# COMPACT_ATOMS: atom_id res chain seq x y z
N MET A 1 9.43 15.66 31.47
CA MET A 1 9.74 14.53 30.57
C MET A 1 9.21 14.90 29.21
N THR A 2 10.10 15.06 28.24
CA THR A 2 9.68 15.11 26.84
C THR A 2 9.05 13.77 26.48
N VAL A 3 8.10 13.73 25.54
CA VAL A 3 7.40 12.49 25.13
C VAL A 3 8.40 11.39 24.72
N ASP A 4 9.62 11.77 24.29
CA ASP A 4 10.74 10.90 23.94
C ASP A 4 11.38 10.09 25.10
N GLU A 5 11.07 10.38 26.36
CA GLU A 5 11.72 9.76 27.54
C GLU A 5 10.81 8.81 28.33
N ALA A 6 9.54 8.68 27.96
CA ALA A 6 8.65 7.73 28.61
C ALA A 6 9.06 6.29 28.23
N PRO A 7 9.02 5.33 29.17
CA PRO A 7 9.27 3.93 28.85
C PRO A 7 8.24 3.44 27.82
N LEU A 8 8.70 2.74 26.79
CA LEU A 8 7.83 2.11 25.81
C LEU A 8 7.01 1.01 26.48
N ASN A 9 5.75 0.88 26.06
CA ASN A 9 4.95 -0.28 26.43
C ASN A 9 5.39 -1.53 25.60
N PRO A 10 4.92 -2.75 25.95
CA PRO A 10 5.32 -3.96 25.24
C PRO A 10 5.06 -3.92 23.73
N ALA A 11 3.88 -3.46 23.28
CA ALA A 11 3.54 -3.39 21.86
C ALA A 11 4.46 -2.43 21.09
N GLN A 12 4.76 -1.27 21.67
CA GLN A 12 5.70 -0.30 21.10
C GLN A 12 7.12 -0.85 21.03
N GLN A 13 7.54 -1.61 22.05
CA GLN A 13 8.86 -2.26 22.07
C GLN A 13 8.95 -3.34 20.99
N GLU A 14 7.92 -4.18 20.81
CA GLU A 14 7.88 -5.19 19.75
C GLU A 14 8.03 -4.57 18.35
N VAL A 15 7.35 -3.46 18.08
CA VAL A 15 7.47 -2.74 16.81
C VAL A 15 8.87 -2.13 16.66
N LEU A 16 9.43 -1.57 17.72
CA LEU A 16 10.79 -1.02 17.69
C LEU A 16 11.83 -2.11 17.43
N ASP A 17 11.69 -3.28 18.06
CA ASP A 17 12.60 -4.41 17.89
C ASP A 17 12.52 -5.00 16.47
N LEU A 18 11.31 -5.04 15.90
CA LEU A 18 11.09 -5.53 14.53
C LEU A 18 11.63 -4.58 13.46
N LEU A 19 11.36 -3.28 13.58
CA LEU A 19 11.67 -2.29 12.55
C LEU A 19 13.06 -1.66 12.74
N GLY A 20 13.55 -1.62 13.97
CA GLY A 20 14.84 -1.04 14.34
C GLY A 20 16.03 -1.82 13.79
N ALA A 21 17.17 -1.12 13.67
CA ALA A 21 18.46 -1.75 13.41
C ALA A 21 19.60 -0.84 13.85
N THR A 22 20.60 -1.44 14.49
CA THR A 22 21.90 -0.81 14.70
C THR A 22 22.61 -0.61 13.35
N PRO A 23 23.57 0.32 13.23
CA PRO A 23 24.36 0.48 12.01
C PRO A 23 25.06 -0.80 11.55
N GLU A 24 25.49 -1.65 12.48
CA GLU A 24 26.25 -2.88 12.23
C GLU A 24 25.40 -3.98 11.59
N ASP A 25 24.08 -4.00 11.87
CA ASP A 25 23.13 -4.99 11.34
C ASP A 25 22.58 -4.63 9.95
N ARG A 26 23.04 -3.51 9.37
CA ARG A 26 22.51 -2.99 8.11
C ARG A 26 23.24 -3.61 6.90
N PRO A 27 22.51 -4.23 5.96
CA PRO A 27 23.12 -4.79 4.77
C PRO A 27 23.65 -3.68 3.86
N SER A 28 24.73 -3.99 3.15
CA SER A 28 25.28 -3.16 2.07
C SER A 28 24.97 -3.79 0.72
N PHE A 29 24.78 -2.97 -0.30
CA PHE A 29 24.42 -3.41 -1.65
C PHE A 29 25.44 -2.96 -2.69
N ALA A 30 25.50 -3.67 -3.82
CA ALA A 30 26.40 -3.31 -4.91
C ALA A 30 26.03 -1.93 -5.51
N PRO A 31 27.01 -1.08 -5.87
CA PRO A 31 26.74 0.23 -6.48
C PRO A 31 26.06 0.13 -7.85
N THR A 32 26.10 -1.04 -8.50
CA THR A 32 25.47 -1.31 -9.79
C THR A 32 24.00 -1.69 -9.69
N LEU A 33 23.49 -2.02 -8.50
CA LEU A 33 22.16 -2.62 -8.32
C LEU A 33 21.04 -1.79 -8.96
N LYS A 34 21.06 -0.47 -8.80
CA LYS A 34 20.08 0.43 -9.43
C LYS A 34 20.10 0.34 -10.96
N ALA A 35 21.28 0.31 -11.57
CA ALA A 35 21.42 0.22 -13.01
C ALA A 35 20.93 -1.15 -13.51
N THR A 36 21.29 -2.22 -12.80
CA THR A 36 20.83 -3.59 -13.10
C THR A 36 19.31 -3.70 -13.04
N LEU A 37 18.67 -3.32 -11.93
CA LEU A 37 17.21 -3.44 -11.77
C LEU A 37 16.43 -2.61 -12.79
N ARG A 38 16.95 -1.44 -13.17
CA ARG A 38 16.34 -0.62 -14.23
C ARG A 38 16.48 -1.32 -15.58
N ALA A 39 17.68 -1.80 -15.92
CA ALA A 39 17.92 -2.51 -17.18
C ALA A 39 17.04 -3.76 -17.27
N ASP A 40 16.94 -4.55 -16.22
CA ASP A 40 16.09 -5.75 -16.18
C ASP A 40 14.61 -5.43 -16.47
N LEU A 41 14.09 -4.31 -15.95
CA LEU A 41 12.73 -3.84 -16.25
C LEU A 41 12.57 -3.38 -17.70
N GLU A 42 13.51 -2.57 -18.21
CA GLU A 42 13.48 -2.06 -19.58
C GLU A 42 13.63 -3.18 -20.60
N ASP A 43 14.56 -4.11 -20.37
CA ASP A 43 14.79 -5.28 -21.23
C ASP A 43 13.56 -6.19 -21.25
N ALA A 44 12.96 -6.44 -20.08
CA ALA A 44 11.72 -7.19 -19.99
C ALA A 44 10.64 -6.52 -20.84
N LEU A 45 10.43 -5.21 -20.72
CA LEU A 45 9.32 -4.51 -21.36
C LEU A 45 9.63 -4.00 -22.78
N SER A 46 10.80 -4.36 -23.32
CA SER A 46 11.32 -3.79 -24.57
C SER A 46 10.42 -3.98 -25.79
N ASP A 47 9.68 -5.07 -25.86
CA ASP A 47 8.64 -5.38 -26.87
C ASP A 47 7.53 -4.32 -26.91
N LEU A 48 7.14 -3.78 -25.75
CA LEU A 48 6.07 -2.78 -25.65
C LEU A 48 6.47 -1.40 -26.21
N THR A 49 7.75 -1.16 -26.48
CA THR A 49 8.25 0.12 -27.02
C THR A 49 7.56 0.49 -28.34
N SER A 50 7.26 -0.51 -29.17
CA SER A 50 6.59 -0.29 -30.46
C SER A 50 5.07 -0.13 -30.35
N GLU A 51 4.49 -0.52 -29.22
CA GLU A 51 3.04 -0.59 -29.01
C GLU A 51 2.48 0.60 -28.23
N ILE A 52 3.25 1.15 -27.29
CA ILE A 52 2.81 2.25 -26.42
C ILE A 52 3.49 3.55 -26.85
N SER A 53 2.73 4.57 -27.24
CA SER A 53 3.30 5.89 -27.63
C SER A 53 3.76 6.71 -26.41
N PRO A 54 4.87 7.47 -26.49
CA PRO A 54 5.27 8.38 -25.41
C PRO A 54 4.27 9.53 -25.21
N ASP A 55 3.47 9.87 -26.22
CA ASP A 55 2.44 10.91 -26.12
C ASP A 55 1.19 10.43 -25.37
N SER A 56 1.04 9.12 -25.20
CA SER A 56 -0.06 8.48 -24.48
C SER A 56 0.48 7.34 -23.62
N PRO A 57 1.27 7.67 -22.58
CA PRO A 57 1.98 6.68 -21.81
C PRO A 57 1.04 5.85 -20.95
N MET A 58 1.46 4.62 -20.68
CA MET A 58 0.75 3.72 -19.78
C MET A 58 1.11 4.05 -18.32
N PHE A 59 0.11 4.48 -17.54
CA PHE A 59 0.25 4.70 -16.11
C PHE A 59 -0.07 3.43 -15.33
N VAL A 60 0.82 3.06 -14.41
CA VAL A 60 0.72 1.85 -13.58
C VAL A 60 0.97 2.20 -12.13
N ASN A 61 0.17 1.62 -11.24
CA ASN A 61 0.31 1.75 -9.79
C ASN A 61 0.13 0.38 -9.11
N LYS A 62 0.27 0.35 -7.77
CA LYS A 62 0.12 -0.88 -6.98
C LYS A 62 -1.26 -1.53 -7.13
N HIS A 63 -2.33 -0.73 -7.21
CA HIS A 63 -3.71 -1.23 -7.34
C HIS A 63 -3.90 -1.95 -8.67
N ASP A 64 -3.44 -1.37 -9.78
CA ASP A 64 -3.51 -2.00 -11.10
C ASP A 64 -2.79 -3.35 -11.12
N LEU A 65 -1.58 -3.42 -10.56
CA LEU A 65 -0.79 -4.65 -10.46
C LEU A 65 -1.46 -5.69 -9.55
N ALA A 66 -1.91 -5.30 -8.36
CA ALA A 66 -2.62 -6.20 -7.45
C ALA A 66 -3.88 -6.78 -8.11
N MET A 67 -4.65 -5.95 -8.82
CA MET A 67 -5.88 -6.35 -9.48
C MET A 67 -5.65 -7.27 -10.68
N VAL A 68 -4.69 -6.96 -11.56
CA VAL A 68 -4.43 -7.79 -12.75
C VAL A 68 -3.88 -9.17 -12.38
N HIS A 69 -3.09 -9.26 -11.31
CA HIS A 69 -2.61 -10.54 -10.79
C HIS A 69 -3.67 -11.27 -9.97
N GLY A 70 -4.54 -10.51 -9.28
CA GLY A 70 -5.64 -11.03 -8.48
C GLY A 70 -6.72 -11.67 -9.33
N CYS A 71 -7.42 -10.90 -10.17
CA CYS A 71 -8.44 -11.39 -11.10
C CYS A 71 -8.61 -10.39 -12.26
N GLU A 72 -8.23 -10.79 -13.47
CA GLU A 72 -8.19 -9.91 -14.65
C GLU A 72 -9.60 -9.47 -15.06
N ARG A 73 -10.60 -10.35 -14.92
CA ARG A 73 -12.00 -9.97 -15.17
C ARG A 73 -12.48 -8.89 -14.19
N ARG A 74 -12.11 -8.99 -12.91
CA ARG A 74 -12.46 -7.97 -11.91
C ARG A 74 -11.76 -6.65 -12.21
N HIS A 75 -10.50 -6.68 -12.61
CA HIS A 75 -9.77 -5.48 -13.04
C HIS A 75 -10.52 -4.72 -14.15
N LEU A 76 -10.96 -5.43 -15.20
CA LEU A 76 -11.76 -4.83 -16.28
C LEU A 76 -13.08 -4.25 -15.78
N ALA A 77 -13.82 -5.02 -14.97
CA ALA A 77 -15.12 -4.59 -14.45
C ALA A 77 -15.02 -3.36 -13.53
N GLU A 78 -13.94 -3.22 -12.75
CA GLU A 78 -13.71 -2.02 -11.94
C GLU A 78 -13.36 -0.79 -12.78
N LYS A 79 -12.63 -0.97 -13.90
CA LYS A 79 -12.33 0.14 -14.83
C LYS A 79 -13.55 0.67 -15.56
N GLU A 80 -14.53 -0.19 -15.85
CA GLU A 80 -15.81 0.22 -16.47
C GLU A 80 -16.72 0.98 -15.49
N LYS A 81 -16.55 0.77 -14.19
CA LYS A 81 -17.40 1.40 -13.16
C LYS A 81 -16.87 2.79 -12.80
N SER A 82 -17.78 3.76 -12.74
CA SER A 82 -17.45 5.07 -12.17
C SER A 82 -17.13 4.93 -10.68
N PHE A 83 -16.02 5.53 -10.26
CA PHE A 83 -15.64 5.52 -8.85
C PHE A 83 -16.62 6.36 -8.01
N GLU A 84 -17.08 5.79 -6.90
CA GLU A 84 -18.00 6.42 -5.96
C GLU A 84 -17.51 6.22 -4.53
N TRP A 85 -17.48 7.29 -3.75
CA TRP A 85 -17.15 7.22 -2.33
C TRP A 85 -18.27 6.59 -1.53
N SER A 86 -17.87 5.84 -0.50
CA SER A 86 -18.75 5.20 0.48
C SER A 86 -18.03 5.15 1.83
N PRO A 87 -18.74 4.92 2.95
CA PRO A 87 -18.09 4.82 4.26
C PRO A 87 -16.90 3.84 4.30
N PRO A 88 -16.99 2.62 3.71
CA PRO A 88 -15.86 1.69 3.67
C PRO A 88 -14.61 2.20 2.94
N LEU A 89 -14.78 3.06 1.93
CA LEU A 89 -13.67 3.65 1.16
C LEU A 89 -13.09 4.89 1.87
N ALA A 90 -13.95 5.71 2.48
CA ALA A 90 -13.54 6.95 3.12
C ALA A 90 -12.79 6.72 4.44
N ARG A 91 -13.23 5.73 5.24
CA ARG A 91 -12.72 5.48 6.60
C ARG A 91 -11.21 5.28 6.67
N GLY A 92 -10.62 4.60 5.67
CA GLY A 92 -9.18 4.37 5.62
C GLY A 92 -8.40 5.63 5.27
N THR A 93 -8.90 6.40 4.30
CA THR A 93 -8.33 7.70 3.90
C THR A 93 -8.28 8.67 5.09
N ILE A 94 -9.35 8.74 5.87
CA ILE A 94 -9.43 9.59 7.06
C ILE A 94 -8.44 9.12 8.14
N ALA A 95 -8.36 7.82 8.41
CA ALA A 95 -7.41 7.27 9.38
C ALA A 95 -5.95 7.55 8.99
N HIS A 96 -5.59 7.33 7.71
CA HIS A 96 -4.24 7.62 7.21
C HIS A 96 -3.91 9.10 7.35
N LYS A 97 -4.86 10.00 6.99
CA LYS A 97 -4.65 11.43 7.14
C LYS A 97 -4.48 11.85 8.60
N ALA A 98 -5.24 11.27 9.52
CA ALA A 98 -5.11 11.54 10.96
C ALA A 98 -3.74 11.08 11.50
N ILE A 99 -3.24 9.92 11.07
CA ILE A 99 -1.89 9.43 11.42
C ILE A 99 -0.81 10.32 10.80
N GLU A 100 -0.96 10.75 9.53
CA GLU A 100 -0.05 11.70 8.90
C GLU A 100 0.08 12.98 9.74
N LEU A 101 -1.06 13.54 10.18
CA LEU A 101 -1.10 14.71 11.04
C LEU A 101 -0.45 14.49 12.40
N SER A 102 -0.42 13.25 12.91
CA SER A 102 0.20 12.92 14.19
C SER A 102 1.73 12.96 14.13
N MET A 103 2.35 12.72 12.97
CA MET A 103 3.80 12.55 12.80
C MET A 103 4.63 13.80 13.11
N HIS A 104 4.02 14.99 13.06
CA HIS A 104 4.72 16.26 13.20
C HIS A 104 4.18 17.13 14.35
N GLN A 105 3.39 16.54 15.25
CA GLN A 105 2.86 17.28 16.40
C GLN A 105 3.88 17.47 17.52
N ARG A 106 3.83 18.66 18.14
CA ARG A 106 4.67 19.00 19.29
C ARG A 106 4.10 18.54 20.63
N ARG A 107 2.79 18.25 20.67
CA ARG A 107 2.05 17.82 21.86
C ARG A 107 1.61 16.38 21.67
N ARG A 108 1.32 15.69 22.78
CA ARG A 108 0.69 14.36 22.73
C ARG A 108 -0.66 14.50 22.02
N PRO A 109 -0.87 13.83 20.88
CA PRO A 109 -2.10 13.95 20.11
C PRO A 109 -3.27 13.26 20.83
N ILE A 110 -4.47 13.80 20.65
CA ILE A 110 -5.73 13.18 21.03
C ILE A 110 -6.32 12.54 19.76
N PRO A 111 -6.61 11.21 19.75
CA PRO A 111 -7.04 10.51 18.53
C PRO A 111 -8.23 11.17 17.84
N LEU A 112 -9.25 11.55 18.61
CA LEU A 112 -10.48 12.10 18.06
C LEU A 112 -10.28 13.49 17.47
N GLU A 113 -9.43 14.31 18.08
CA GLU A 113 -9.08 15.64 17.56
C GLU A 113 -8.29 15.53 16.24
N LEU A 114 -7.42 14.52 16.10
CA LEU A 114 -6.73 14.24 14.85
C LEU A 114 -7.70 13.83 13.74
N VAL A 115 -8.69 13.00 14.07
CA VAL A 115 -9.71 12.55 13.12
C VAL A 115 -10.57 13.73 12.68
N ASP A 116 -11.02 14.57 13.61
CA ASP A 116 -11.80 15.77 13.30
C ASP A 116 -11.01 16.70 12.37
N GLU A 117 -9.75 16.99 12.70
CA GLU A 117 -8.86 17.80 11.85
C GLU A 117 -8.60 17.15 10.47
N ALA A 118 -8.44 15.82 10.41
CA ALA A 118 -8.27 15.10 9.15
C ALA A 118 -9.49 15.21 8.25
N MET A 119 -10.69 14.99 8.79
CA MET A 119 -11.95 15.14 8.06
C MET A 119 -12.11 16.58 7.56
N ASP A 120 -11.84 17.56 8.42
CA ASP A 120 -11.91 18.98 8.11
C ASP A 120 -10.96 19.41 6.97
N ARG A 121 -9.76 18.82 6.92
CA ARG A 121 -8.79 19.08 5.83
C ARG A 121 -9.19 18.40 4.53
N LEU A 122 -9.66 17.16 4.60
CA LEU A 122 -10.11 16.39 3.43
C LEU A 122 -11.37 17.00 2.82
N GLU A 123 -12.29 17.53 3.63
CA GLU A 123 -13.48 18.22 3.15
C GLU A 123 -13.13 19.50 2.36
N ARG A 124 -12.00 20.15 2.68
CA ARG A 124 -11.52 21.38 2.03
C ARG A 124 -10.40 21.14 0.99
N SER A 125 -10.09 19.88 0.65
CA SER A 125 -9.06 19.57 -0.34
C SER A 125 -9.62 19.54 -1.77
N ASP A 126 -8.73 19.55 -2.77
CA ASP A 126 -9.10 19.35 -4.18
C ASP A 126 -9.25 17.86 -4.54
N ASP A 127 -9.25 16.96 -3.55
CA ASP A 127 -9.38 15.52 -3.76
C ASP A 127 -10.85 15.12 -3.94
N SER A 128 -11.08 13.98 -4.61
CA SER A 128 -12.43 13.49 -4.89
C SER A 128 -13.29 13.21 -3.64
N ILE A 129 -12.66 13.02 -2.46
CA ILE A 129 -13.34 12.75 -1.19
C ILE A 129 -14.01 14.00 -0.60
N SER A 130 -13.55 15.20 -0.97
CA SER A 130 -14.07 16.48 -0.46
C SER A 130 -15.59 16.57 -0.65
N HIS A 131 -16.06 16.32 -1.88
CA HIS A 131 -17.49 16.35 -2.19
C HIS A 131 -18.27 15.35 -1.32
N TRP A 132 -17.81 14.11 -1.21
CA TRP A 132 -18.49 13.09 -0.41
C TRP A 132 -18.57 13.50 1.07
N LEU A 133 -17.49 14.00 1.66
CA LEU A 133 -17.50 14.47 3.07
C LEU A 133 -18.49 15.60 3.29
N SER A 134 -18.63 16.51 2.32
CA SER A 134 -19.56 17.64 2.40
C SER A 134 -21.04 17.25 2.24
N THR A 135 -21.33 16.10 1.63
CA THR A 135 -22.70 15.66 1.31
C THR A 135 -23.14 14.37 1.99
N CYS A 136 -22.25 13.66 2.66
CA CYS A 136 -22.57 12.39 3.32
C CYS A 136 -23.60 12.58 4.45
N SER A 137 -24.33 11.51 4.78
CA SER A 137 -25.30 11.58 5.88
C SER A 137 -24.59 11.77 7.23
N GLU A 138 -25.30 12.33 8.21
CA GLU A 138 -24.75 12.43 9.58
C GLU A 138 -24.38 11.05 10.15
N THR A 139 -25.11 10.01 9.77
CA THR A 139 -24.83 8.62 10.14
C THR A 139 -23.53 8.13 9.52
N ASP A 140 -23.34 8.30 8.22
CA ASP A 140 -22.09 7.93 7.53
C ASP A 140 -20.90 8.70 8.12
N ARG A 141 -21.08 10.00 8.38
CA ARG A 141 -20.06 10.86 8.99
C ARG A 141 -19.68 10.35 10.38
N ALA A 142 -20.67 9.99 11.20
CA ALA A 142 -20.43 9.41 12.53
C ALA A 142 -19.74 8.04 12.45
N GLU A 143 -20.12 7.19 11.49
CA GLU A 143 -19.52 5.86 11.28
C GLU A 143 -18.03 5.97 10.92
N VAL A 144 -17.68 6.76 9.91
CA VAL A 144 -16.28 6.89 9.48
C VAL A 144 -15.42 7.55 10.54
N ARG A 145 -16.00 8.50 11.31
CA ARG A 145 -15.34 9.15 12.43
C ARG A 145 -15.03 8.16 13.55
N ALA A 146 -16.00 7.36 13.96
CA ALA A 146 -15.83 6.34 14.99
C ALA A 146 -14.77 5.29 14.58
N PHE A 147 -14.85 4.82 13.33
CA PHE A 147 -13.88 3.87 12.78
C PHE A 147 -12.46 4.45 12.77
N ALA A 148 -12.28 5.66 12.23
CA ALA A 148 -10.97 6.28 12.13
C ALA A 148 -10.38 6.54 13.53
N ASN A 149 -11.20 6.95 14.49
CA ASN A 149 -10.77 7.17 15.87
C ASN A 149 -10.23 5.89 16.52
N GLU A 150 -10.87 4.75 16.31
CA GLU A 150 -10.37 3.47 16.82
C GLU A 150 -9.01 3.11 16.19
N ARG A 151 -8.88 3.18 14.86
CA ARG A 151 -7.59 2.92 14.18
C ARG A 151 -6.47 3.85 14.66
N VAL A 152 -6.76 5.14 14.83
CA VAL A 152 -5.79 6.14 15.28
C VAL A 152 -5.42 5.95 16.75
N ALA A 153 -6.38 5.60 17.61
CA ALA A 153 -6.11 5.29 19.01
C ALA A 153 -5.18 4.06 19.11
N THR A 154 -5.50 2.98 18.41
CA THR A 154 -4.65 1.77 18.35
C THR A 154 -3.25 2.11 17.85
N PHE A 155 -3.12 2.93 16.79
CA PHE A 155 -1.81 3.39 16.32
C PHE A 155 -1.02 4.14 17.40
N LEU A 156 -1.65 5.13 18.07
CA LEU A 156 -0.97 5.95 19.07
C LEU A 156 -0.60 5.17 20.34
N GLU A 157 -1.30 4.07 20.63
CA GLU A 157 -0.99 3.19 21.76
C GLU A 157 0.06 2.13 21.43
N CYS A 158 0.04 1.57 20.21
CA CYS A 158 0.87 0.42 19.84
C CYS A 158 2.11 0.78 19.00
N PHE A 159 2.09 1.86 18.23
CA PHE A 159 3.25 2.29 17.45
C PHE A 159 4.19 3.16 18.30
N PRO A 160 5.51 2.93 18.27
CA PRO A 160 6.44 3.69 19.09
C PRO A 160 6.45 5.17 18.68
N PRO A 161 6.56 6.12 19.63
CA PRO A 161 6.68 7.53 19.30
C PRO A 161 7.81 7.78 18.29
N VAL A 162 7.47 8.42 17.17
CA VAL A 162 8.40 8.64 16.07
C VAL A 162 9.38 9.75 16.44
N LYS A 163 10.67 9.40 16.49
CA LYS A 163 11.74 10.34 16.82
C LYS A 163 12.15 11.16 15.60
N VAL A 164 12.44 12.44 15.79
CA VAL A 164 12.94 13.33 14.71
C VAL A 164 14.22 12.76 14.06
N GLY A 165 15.10 12.17 14.86
CA GLY A 165 16.34 11.53 14.37
C GLY A 165 16.12 10.35 13.43
N TRP A 166 14.91 9.77 13.40
CA TRP A 166 14.54 8.72 12.46
C TRP A 166 14.21 9.26 11.07
N SER A 167 14.29 10.58 10.83
CA SER A 167 14.02 11.19 9.51
C SER A 167 12.68 10.75 8.90
N PRO A 168 11.54 10.88 9.62
CA PRO A 168 10.26 10.42 9.12
C PRO A 168 9.80 11.23 7.90
N VAL A 169 9.33 10.53 6.87
CA VAL A 169 8.70 11.13 5.69
C VAL A 169 7.37 10.43 5.47
N THR A 170 6.28 11.20 5.58
CA THR A 170 4.92 10.72 5.27
C THR A 170 4.60 10.88 3.80
N GLU A 171 3.68 10.04 3.29
CA GLU A 171 3.15 10.14 1.91
C GLU A 171 4.26 10.18 0.84
N ALA A 172 5.36 9.43 1.06
CA ALA A 172 6.55 9.51 0.24
C ALA A 172 6.26 9.00 -1.18
N ARG A 173 6.20 9.93 -2.14
CA ARG A 173 5.90 9.63 -3.55
C ARG A 173 7.13 9.08 -4.27
N MET A 174 6.90 8.07 -5.09
CA MET A 174 7.89 7.41 -5.93
C MET A 174 7.34 7.37 -7.36
N ARG A 175 8.23 7.63 -8.34
CA ARG A 175 7.90 7.62 -9.76
C ARG A 175 9.08 7.06 -10.54
N LEU A 176 8.79 6.16 -11.47
CA LEU A 176 9.74 5.58 -12.39
C LEU A 176 9.17 5.68 -13.80
N GLU A 177 9.96 6.26 -14.70
CA GLU A 177 9.65 6.31 -16.13
C GLU A 177 10.60 5.37 -16.87
N LEU A 178 10.03 4.53 -17.73
CA LEU A 178 10.73 3.51 -18.52
C LEU A 178 10.45 3.72 -20.01
N LEU A 179 11.36 3.23 -20.85
CA LEU A 179 11.20 3.19 -22.30
C LEU A 179 10.83 4.55 -22.90
N ASP A 180 11.61 5.58 -22.61
CA ASP A 180 11.35 6.96 -23.08
C ASP A 180 9.94 7.46 -22.74
N HIS A 181 9.57 7.40 -21.46
CA HIS A 181 8.28 7.85 -20.91
C HIS A 181 7.07 6.99 -21.28
N ARG A 182 7.20 5.94 -22.10
CA ARG A 182 6.06 5.11 -22.53
C ARG A 182 5.36 4.40 -21.37
N ILE A 183 6.11 4.05 -20.32
CA ILE A 183 5.57 3.40 -19.12
C ILE A 183 5.95 4.23 -17.90
N VAL A 184 4.93 4.59 -17.12
CA VAL A 184 5.07 5.38 -15.90
C VAL A 184 4.54 4.57 -14.73
N ILE A 185 5.44 4.18 -13.83
CA ILE A 185 5.09 3.48 -12.61
C ILE A 185 5.13 4.46 -11.45
N SER A 186 4.08 4.49 -10.63
CA SER A 186 3.99 5.37 -9.47
C SER A 186 3.62 4.61 -8.21
N GLY A 187 4.14 5.09 -7.08
CA GLY A 187 3.92 4.53 -5.76
C GLY A 187 3.86 5.63 -4.70
N ARG A 188 3.24 5.30 -3.58
CA ARG A 188 3.20 6.17 -2.40
C ARG A 188 3.12 5.33 -1.14
N SER A 189 4.17 5.38 -0.32
CA SER A 189 4.17 4.75 1.00
C SER A 189 3.62 5.72 2.05
N ASP A 190 2.91 5.20 3.04
CA ASP A 190 2.36 6.01 4.13
C ASP A 190 3.46 6.63 5.00
N LEU A 191 4.51 5.87 5.33
CA LEU A 191 5.63 6.33 6.13
C LEU A 191 6.94 5.70 5.68
N THR A 192 8.01 6.50 5.61
CA THR A 192 9.38 5.98 5.57
C THR A 192 10.16 6.50 6.76
N LEU A 193 11.00 5.63 7.33
CA LEU A 193 11.89 5.93 8.43
C LEU A 193 13.33 5.63 8.00
N GLY A 194 14.27 6.44 8.44
CA GLY A 194 15.69 6.28 8.19
C GLY A 194 16.12 6.70 6.79
N ARG A 195 17.42 6.51 6.53
CA ARG A 195 18.07 6.85 5.27
C ARG A 195 19.18 5.85 4.97
N ALA A 196 19.52 5.72 3.70
CA ALA A 196 20.75 5.02 3.32
C ALA A 196 21.97 5.82 3.79
N ASP A 197 23.04 5.11 4.12
CA ASP A 197 24.38 5.66 4.34
C ASP A 197 25.32 5.11 3.27
N GLY A 198 25.50 5.88 2.19
CA GLY A 198 26.13 5.37 0.97
C GLY A 198 25.41 4.12 0.45
N LEU A 199 26.13 3.00 0.42
CA LEU A 199 25.64 1.70 -0.03
C LEU A 199 24.98 0.85 1.09
N THR A 200 25.00 1.34 2.33
CA THR A 200 24.42 0.67 3.49
C THR A 200 22.95 1.05 3.64
N ALA A 201 22.07 0.05 3.62
CA ALA A 201 20.62 0.25 3.71
C ALA A 201 20.18 0.53 5.15
N GLY A 202 19.66 1.74 5.39
CA GLY A 202 19.11 2.14 6.69
C GLY A 202 17.65 2.59 6.66
N LYS A 203 17.01 2.60 5.48
CA LYS A 203 15.62 3.02 5.30
C LYS A 203 14.64 1.87 5.53
N VAL A 204 13.50 2.16 6.15
CA VAL A 204 12.35 1.26 6.30
C VAL A 204 11.15 1.92 5.61
N ILE A 205 10.43 1.15 4.80
CA ILE A 205 9.15 1.58 4.19
C ILE A 205 8.01 0.95 4.98
N ILE A 206 6.99 1.73 5.33
CA ILE A 206 5.84 1.29 6.11
C ILE A 206 4.56 1.70 5.37
N ASP A 207 3.66 0.74 5.16
CA ASP A 207 2.30 0.96 4.65
C ASP A 207 1.32 0.60 5.79
N PHE A 208 0.44 1.52 6.14
CA PHE A 208 -0.61 1.31 7.11
C PHE A 208 -1.78 0.58 6.46
N LYS A 209 -2.37 -0.37 7.18
CA LYS A 209 -3.51 -1.15 6.72
C LYS A 209 -4.63 -1.01 7.72
N THR A 210 -5.77 -0.52 7.24
CA THR A 210 -6.95 -0.30 8.09
C THR A 210 -7.79 -1.56 8.26
N GLY A 211 -7.33 -2.73 7.82
CA GLY A 211 -8.05 -4.00 7.93
C GLY A 211 -7.09 -5.17 7.77
N SER A 212 -7.66 -6.38 7.69
CA SER A 212 -6.91 -7.63 7.85
C SER A 212 -5.81 -7.86 6.81
N MET A 213 -4.90 -8.77 7.18
CA MET A 213 -3.77 -9.18 6.36
C MET A 213 -4.20 -9.68 4.98
N SER A 214 -3.48 -9.23 3.95
CA SER A 214 -3.64 -9.68 2.58
C SER A 214 -2.26 -9.93 1.97
N PRO A 215 -2.05 -11.04 1.23
CA PRO A 215 -0.79 -11.29 0.55
C PRO A 215 -0.36 -10.17 -0.40
N THR A 216 -1.33 -9.44 -0.97
CA THR A 216 -1.06 -8.28 -1.85
C THR A 216 -0.32 -7.15 -1.14
N HIS A 217 -0.44 -7.01 0.19
CA HIS A 217 0.24 -5.96 0.93
C HIS A 217 1.77 -6.10 0.86
N THR A 218 2.27 -7.33 0.93
CA THR A 218 3.71 -7.59 0.77
C THR A 218 4.17 -7.27 -0.64
N ASP A 219 3.40 -7.63 -1.67
CA ASP A 219 3.73 -7.32 -3.06
C ASP A 219 3.75 -5.81 -3.34
N ASP A 220 2.82 -5.05 -2.77
CA ASP A 220 2.79 -3.58 -2.87
C ASP A 220 4.08 -2.96 -2.31
N LEU A 221 4.54 -3.47 -1.16
CA LEU A 221 5.76 -3.02 -0.51
C LEU A 221 7.02 -3.40 -1.29
N ARG A 222 7.04 -4.57 -1.93
CA ARG A 222 8.13 -4.97 -2.84
C ARG A 222 8.22 -4.04 -4.04
N LEU A 223 7.09 -3.62 -4.61
CA LEU A 223 7.07 -2.60 -5.65
C LEU A 223 7.65 -1.28 -5.14
N TYR A 224 7.23 -0.81 -3.95
CA TYR A 224 7.76 0.43 -3.38
C TYR A 224 9.27 0.34 -3.10
N ALA A 225 9.74 -0.78 -2.60
CA ALA A 225 11.17 -1.03 -2.42
C ALA A 225 11.93 -0.98 -3.75
N LEU A 226 11.40 -1.58 -4.81
CA LEU A 226 11.98 -1.52 -6.16
C LEU A 226 12.06 -0.08 -6.69
N LEU A 227 10.96 0.67 -6.62
CA LEU A 227 10.92 2.08 -7.05
C LEU A 227 11.91 2.93 -6.25
N GLU A 228 11.98 2.72 -4.94
CA GLU A 228 12.90 3.42 -4.05
C GLU A 228 14.36 3.11 -4.36
N THR A 229 14.67 1.84 -4.63
CA THR A 229 16.01 1.39 -5.01
C THR A 229 16.46 2.02 -6.32
N ILE A 230 15.61 2.03 -7.34
CA ILE A 230 15.93 2.64 -8.64
C ILE A 230 16.04 4.16 -8.50
N ARG A 231 15.26 4.79 -7.61
CA ARG A 231 15.38 6.22 -7.30
C ARG A 231 16.76 6.54 -6.69
N ILE A 232 17.11 5.86 -5.59
CA ILE A 232 18.23 6.25 -4.71
C ILE A 232 19.56 5.58 -5.08
N GLY A 233 19.56 4.31 -5.49
CA GLY A 233 20.78 3.51 -5.64
C GLY A 233 20.94 2.41 -4.60
N THR A 234 20.40 2.65 -3.40
CA THR A 234 20.46 1.73 -2.26
C THR A 234 19.03 1.40 -1.82
N PRO A 235 18.68 0.12 -1.68
CA PRO A 235 17.33 -0.27 -1.30
C PRO A 235 17.01 0.13 0.16
N PRO A 236 15.72 0.20 0.53
CA PRO A 236 15.35 0.08 1.94
C PRO A 236 15.86 -1.26 2.50
N ARG A 237 16.16 -1.31 3.80
CA ARG A 237 16.54 -2.55 4.49
C ARG A 237 15.33 -3.47 4.69
N LEU A 238 14.19 -2.85 4.98
CA LEU A 238 12.99 -3.51 5.44
C LEU A 238 11.76 -2.81 4.85
N ALA A 239 10.74 -3.58 4.53
CA ALA A 239 9.42 -3.05 4.21
C ALA A 239 8.38 -3.71 5.11
N ALA A 240 7.45 -2.93 5.67
CA ALA A 240 6.49 -3.42 6.65
C ALA A 240 5.07 -2.96 6.37
N SER A 241 4.12 -3.88 6.51
CA SER A 241 2.71 -3.55 6.64
C SER A 241 2.39 -3.44 8.12
N TYR A 242 1.83 -2.32 8.55
CA TYR A 242 1.36 -2.13 9.92
C TYR A 242 -0.16 -2.10 9.98
N TYR A 243 -0.73 -3.07 10.67
CA TYR A 243 -2.16 -3.36 10.72
C TYR A 243 -2.80 -2.58 11.87
N LEU A 244 -3.56 -1.54 11.53
CA LEU A 244 -4.16 -0.61 12.48
C LEU A 244 -5.31 -1.22 13.28
N ASP A 245 -5.90 -2.31 12.82
CA ASP A 245 -6.92 -3.08 13.54
C ASP A 245 -6.32 -4.02 14.59
N ALA A 246 -5.08 -4.48 14.38
CA ALA A 246 -4.38 -5.40 15.28
C ALA A 246 -3.28 -4.73 16.12
N GLY A 247 -2.81 -3.54 15.74
CA GLY A 247 -1.68 -2.87 16.37
C GLY A 247 -0.32 -3.55 16.10
N THR A 248 -0.22 -4.39 15.07
CA THR A 248 0.96 -5.23 14.79
C THR A 248 1.57 -4.92 13.43
N ALA A 249 2.88 -5.17 13.29
CA ALA A 249 3.59 -5.10 12.01
C ALA A 249 3.94 -6.49 11.48
N GLN A 250 3.88 -6.63 10.16
CA GLN A 250 4.53 -7.70 9.42
C GLN A 250 5.59 -7.08 8.51
N ALA A 251 6.83 -7.57 8.60
CA ALA A 251 7.94 -7.02 7.84
C ALA A 251 8.62 -8.07 6.96
N GLU A 252 9.17 -7.62 5.84
CA GLU A 252 10.02 -8.38 4.94
C GLU A 252 11.36 -7.66 4.76
N ALA A 253 12.46 -8.40 4.94
CA ALA A 253 13.80 -7.93 4.62
C ALA A 253 13.94 -7.80 3.11
N ILE A 254 14.37 -6.62 2.66
CA ILE A 254 14.53 -6.36 1.23
C ILE A 254 15.93 -6.82 0.81
N THR A 255 15.96 -7.90 0.04
CA THR A 255 17.17 -8.49 -0.53
C THR A 255 17.21 -8.25 -2.05
N GLU A 256 18.36 -8.49 -2.68
CA GLU A 256 18.45 -8.47 -4.14
C GLU A 256 17.46 -9.45 -4.79
N SER A 257 17.30 -10.66 -4.22
CA SER A 257 16.32 -11.63 -4.73
C SER A 257 14.87 -11.14 -4.65
N VAL A 258 14.49 -10.42 -3.59
CA VAL A 258 13.18 -9.78 -3.47
C VAL A 258 13.01 -8.70 -4.54
N LEU A 259 14.04 -7.90 -4.80
CA LEU A 259 14.00 -6.84 -5.81
C LEU A 259 13.90 -7.42 -7.23
N HIS A 260 14.64 -8.47 -7.57
CA HIS A 260 14.50 -9.14 -8.87
C HIS A 260 13.13 -9.83 -9.01
N ALA A 261 12.57 -10.40 -7.94
CA ALA A 261 11.20 -10.91 -7.95
C ALA A 261 10.18 -9.79 -8.19
N ALA A 262 10.39 -8.61 -7.59
CA ALA A 262 9.57 -7.43 -7.81
C ALA A 262 9.66 -6.94 -9.26
N VAL A 263 10.85 -6.97 -9.88
CA VAL A 263 11.04 -6.68 -11.32
C VAL A 263 10.20 -7.63 -12.17
N ALA A 264 10.36 -8.94 -11.98
CA ALA A 264 9.64 -9.95 -12.75
C ALA A 264 8.13 -9.81 -12.62
N ARG A 265 7.64 -9.60 -11.39
CA ARG A 265 6.21 -9.38 -11.10
C ARG A 265 5.68 -8.11 -11.76
N THR A 266 6.42 -7.01 -11.64
CA THR A 266 6.03 -5.72 -12.21
C THR A 266 5.96 -5.80 -13.74
N ALA A 267 6.95 -6.41 -14.38
CA ALA A 267 6.95 -6.59 -15.83
C ALA A 267 5.80 -7.49 -16.32
N ASP A 268 5.54 -8.62 -15.64
CA ASP A 268 4.40 -9.51 -15.94
C ASP A 268 3.07 -8.78 -15.79
N GLY A 269 2.90 -7.99 -14.73
CA GLY A 269 1.68 -7.20 -14.50
C GLY A 269 1.47 -6.14 -15.58
N ILE A 270 2.52 -5.42 -15.97
CA ILE A 270 2.45 -4.39 -17.03
C ILE A 270 2.04 -5.02 -18.36
N ARG A 271 2.62 -6.16 -18.75
CA ARG A 271 2.20 -6.87 -19.98
C ARG A 271 0.74 -7.25 -19.93
N LYS A 272 0.29 -7.87 -18.83
CA LYS A 272 -1.12 -8.27 -18.68
C LYS A 272 -2.05 -7.07 -18.80
N LEU A 273 -1.72 -5.96 -18.13
CA LEU A 273 -2.49 -4.73 -18.20
C LEU A 273 -2.55 -4.18 -19.63
N HIS A 274 -1.42 -4.18 -20.35
CA HIS A 274 -1.34 -3.73 -21.74
C HIS A 274 -2.18 -4.63 -22.65
N GLU A 275 -1.95 -5.94 -22.64
CA GLU A 275 -2.66 -6.94 -23.45
C GLU A 275 -4.19 -6.89 -23.23
N LEU A 276 -4.63 -6.69 -21.98
CA LEU A 276 -6.05 -6.49 -21.66
C LEU A 276 -6.58 -5.18 -22.23
N SER A 277 -5.79 -4.11 -22.18
CA SER A 277 -6.21 -2.78 -22.67
C SER A 277 -6.38 -2.73 -24.18
N VAL A 278 -5.56 -3.48 -24.93
CA VAL A 278 -5.65 -3.58 -26.41
C VAL A 278 -6.47 -4.77 -26.89
N GLY A 279 -7.03 -5.57 -25.98
CA GLY A 279 -7.92 -6.69 -26.30
C GLY A 279 -7.23 -7.92 -26.91
N THR A 280 -5.91 -8.05 -26.79
CA THR A 280 -5.15 -9.21 -27.29
C THR A 280 -5.15 -10.39 -26.31
N ARG A 281 -5.60 -10.16 -25.06
CA ARG A 281 -5.72 -11.18 -24.02
C ARG A 281 -7.17 -11.35 -23.56
N ALA A 282 -7.64 -12.59 -23.51
CA ALA A 282 -8.88 -12.94 -22.83
C ALA A 282 -8.66 -12.89 -21.30
N PRO A 283 -9.56 -12.25 -20.52
CA PRO A 283 -9.37 -12.06 -19.10
C PRO A 283 -9.42 -13.39 -18.35
N VAL A 284 -8.40 -13.64 -17.52
CA VAL A 284 -8.36 -14.80 -16.62
C VAL A 284 -9.19 -14.54 -15.35
N PHE A 285 -10.07 -15.48 -15.04
CA PHE A 285 -10.85 -15.52 -13.80
C PHE A 285 -10.05 -16.19 -12.69
N ARG A 286 -10.02 -15.57 -11.51
CA ARG A 286 -9.36 -16.11 -10.31
C ARG A 286 -10.25 -15.81 -9.10
N PRO A 287 -11.23 -16.68 -8.82
CA PRO A 287 -12.11 -16.51 -7.68
C PRO A 287 -11.32 -16.47 -6.37
N SER A 288 -11.76 -15.61 -5.45
CA SER A 288 -11.18 -15.45 -4.12
C SER A 288 -12.19 -14.78 -3.19
N TRP A 289 -11.84 -14.58 -1.91
CA TRP A 289 -12.65 -13.78 -0.99
C TRP A 289 -12.93 -12.36 -1.52
N GLY A 290 -12.06 -11.85 -2.40
CA GLY A 290 -12.28 -10.61 -3.15
C GLY A 290 -13.58 -10.58 -3.95
N CYS A 291 -14.17 -11.73 -4.29
CA CYS A 291 -15.45 -11.84 -4.99
C CYS A 291 -16.60 -11.19 -4.21
N ARG A 292 -16.54 -11.11 -2.88
CA ARG A 292 -17.60 -10.49 -2.06
C ARG A 292 -17.85 -9.03 -2.42
N TRP A 293 -16.80 -8.35 -2.86
CA TRP A 293 -16.79 -6.92 -3.21
C TRP A 293 -16.60 -6.68 -4.72
N CYS A 294 -16.72 -7.72 -5.55
CA CYS A 294 -16.60 -7.58 -7.00
C CYS A 294 -17.83 -6.86 -7.58
N PRO A 295 -17.67 -5.86 -8.47
CA PRO A 295 -18.80 -5.11 -9.04
C PRO A 295 -19.74 -5.96 -9.88
N ILE A 296 -19.25 -7.05 -10.48
CA ILE A 296 -20.03 -7.98 -11.31
C ILE A 296 -20.34 -9.29 -10.56
N ARG A 297 -20.32 -9.28 -9.22
CA ARG A 297 -20.51 -10.49 -8.40
C ARG A 297 -21.75 -11.28 -8.78
N THR A 298 -22.87 -10.59 -9.01
CA THR A 298 -24.17 -11.20 -9.33
C THR A 298 -24.22 -11.89 -10.70
N GLU A 299 -23.26 -11.62 -11.57
CA GLU A 299 -23.20 -12.11 -12.96
C GLU A 299 -21.97 -12.99 -13.22
N CYS A 300 -21.11 -13.17 -12.21
CA CYS A 300 -19.86 -13.91 -12.34
C CYS A 300 -20.02 -15.33 -11.78
N GLU A 301 -20.37 -16.29 -12.64
CA GLU A 301 -20.54 -17.70 -12.26
C GLU A 301 -19.32 -18.26 -11.48
N PRO A 302 -18.06 -18.09 -11.91
CA PRO A 302 -16.91 -18.57 -11.13
C PRO A 302 -16.79 -17.94 -9.74
N GLY A 303 -17.18 -16.66 -9.62
CA GLY A 303 -17.14 -15.95 -8.35
C GLY A 303 -18.23 -16.40 -7.38
N LEU A 304 -19.44 -16.66 -7.89
CA LEU A 304 -20.56 -17.17 -7.12
C LEU A 304 -20.31 -18.60 -6.64
N ALA A 305 -19.77 -19.47 -7.51
CA ALA A 305 -19.39 -20.83 -7.16
C ALA A 305 -18.42 -20.86 -5.97
N PHE A 306 -17.33 -20.08 -6.05
CA PHE A 306 -16.35 -19.97 -4.97
C PHE A 306 -16.97 -19.50 -3.65
N LEU A 307 -17.82 -18.47 -3.68
CA LEU A 307 -18.44 -17.94 -2.45
C LEU A 307 -19.42 -18.95 -1.84
N GLY A 308 -20.16 -19.68 -2.68
CA GLY A 308 -21.07 -20.74 -2.21
C GLY A 308 -20.32 -21.88 -1.52
N GLU A 309 -19.22 -22.35 -2.11
CA GLU A 309 -18.34 -23.36 -1.49
C GLU A 309 -17.74 -22.84 -0.17
N ALA A 310 -17.20 -21.62 -0.17
CA ALA A 310 -16.56 -21.03 1.00
C ALA A 310 -17.54 -20.77 2.16
N ASP A 311 -18.80 -20.42 1.84
CA ASP A 311 -19.84 -20.23 2.86
C ASP A 311 -20.29 -21.58 3.46
N ALA A 312 -20.36 -22.65 2.65
CA ALA A 312 -20.70 -24.00 3.12
C ALA A 312 -19.61 -24.60 4.03
N GLU A 313 -18.33 -24.47 3.65
CA GLU A 313 -17.22 -24.91 4.51
C GLU A 313 -17.16 -24.15 5.84
N ASN A 314 -17.62 -22.90 5.86
CA ASN A 314 -17.64 -22.10 7.07
C ASN A 314 -18.84 -22.47 7.97
N SER A 315 -20.01 -22.79 7.40
CA SER A 315 -21.16 -23.28 8.20
C SER A 315 -20.88 -24.61 8.87
N ASP A 316 -20.23 -25.54 8.17
CA ASP A 316 -19.88 -26.87 8.70
C ASP A 316 -18.90 -26.77 9.89
N ARG A 317 -18.09 -25.70 9.95
CA ARG A 317 -17.17 -25.43 11.06
C ARG A 317 -17.84 -24.94 12.35
N PHE A 318 -19.04 -24.39 12.26
CA PHE A 318 -19.78 -23.86 13.43
C PHE A 318 -20.85 -24.81 13.95
N ASP A 319 -21.18 -25.88 13.21
CA ASP A 319 -22.14 -26.91 13.63
C ASP A 319 -21.47 -28.10 14.37
N ASP A 320 -20.14 -28.10 14.49
CA ASP A 320 -19.32 -29.13 15.17
C ASP A 320 -18.79 -28.72 16.58
N ASP A 321 -19.22 -27.56 17.12
CA ASP A 321 -18.95 -27.07 18.49
C ASP A 321 -20.21 -27.04 19.37
#